data_AF-A0A356A2S2-F1
#
_entry.id   AF-A0A356A2S2-F1
#
_cell.length_a   1.000
_cell.length_b   1.000
_cell.length_c   1.000
_cell.angle_alpha   90.00
_cell.angle_beta   90.00
_cell.angle_gamma   90.00
#
_symmetry.space_group_name_H-M   'P 1'
#
loop_
_entity.id
_entity.type
_entity.pdbx_description
1 polymer ?
#
loop_
_entity_poly.entity_id
_entity_poly.type
_entity_poly.pdbx_seq_one_letter_code
_entity_poly.pdbx_strand_id
1 'polypeptide(L)'
;MLSHYLICDLKEVFMVQDVLGKLCALFDSGAAKYRVVHHPACERSSQSVSEVRGTELGQGAKALVCLVKGNGVKQYVLAVLPADCQADL
;
A
#
# COMPACT_ATOMS: atom_id res chain seq x y z
N MET A 1 38.41 0.38 24.24
CA MET A 1 38.23 0.09 22.80
C MET A 1 36.78 0.38 22.47
N LEU A 2 36.51 1.65 22.16
CA LEU A 2 35.19 2.13 21.77
C LEU A 2 34.94 1.81 20.29
N SER A 3 33.66 1.61 19.97
CA SER A 3 32.96 2.23 18.83
C SER A 3 32.52 1.35 17.66
N HIS A 4 31.21 1.45 17.41
CA HIS A 4 30.46 1.27 16.15
C HIS A 4 30.42 -0.17 15.58
N TYR A 5 29.32 -0.91 15.62
CA TYR A 5 27.98 -0.53 15.17
C TYR A 5 26.90 -1.05 16.11
N LEU A 6 26.35 -0.08 16.85
CA LEU A 6 25.05 -0.08 17.47
C LEU A 6 24.00 -0.60 16.48
N ILE A 7 23.28 -1.67 16.86
CA ILE A 7 21.82 -1.76 16.81
C ILE A 7 21.20 -0.83 15.73
N CYS A 8 21.41 -1.14 14.45
CA CYS A 8 20.48 -0.70 13.41
C CYS A 8 19.34 -1.71 13.41
N ASP A 9 18.44 -1.49 14.36
CA ASP A 9 17.02 -1.63 14.15
C ASP A 9 16.33 -3.01 14.11
N LEU A 10 16.65 -3.84 15.10
CA LEU A 10 15.67 -4.85 15.54
C LEU A 10 14.38 -4.24 16.13
N LYS A 11 14.33 -2.91 16.38
CA LYS A 11 13.17 -2.20 16.96
C LYS A 11 12.32 -1.43 15.94
N GLU A 12 12.85 -0.86 14.86
CA GLU A 12 12.04 -0.35 13.74
C GLU A 12 11.25 -1.48 13.05
N VAL A 13 11.83 -2.69 13.00
CA VAL A 13 11.16 -3.89 12.45
C VAL A 13 9.97 -4.36 13.31
N PHE A 14 9.95 -4.03 14.62
CA PHE A 14 8.87 -4.43 15.53
C PHE A 14 7.71 -3.41 15.58
N MET A 15 7.94 -2.15 15.18
CA MET A 15 6.94 -1.07 15.28
C MET A 15 6.03 -0.90 14.06
N VAL A 16 6.41 -1.42 12.90
CA VAL A 16 5.44 -1.72 11.82
C VAL A 16 4.73 -3.00 12.23
N GLN A 17 3.90 -2.94 13.27
CA GLN A 17 3.00 -4.03 13.66
C GLN A 17 2.40 -4.60 12.38
N ASP A 18 2.71 -5.87 12.08
CA ASP A 18 2.40 -6.55 10.81
C ASP A 18 1.17 -5.96 10.13
N VAL A 19 1.39 -5.00 9.21
CA VAL A 19 0.32 -4.16 8.67
C VAL A 19 -0.66 -5.03 7.90
N LEU A 20 -0.15 -6.10 7.29
CA LEU A 20 -0.96 -7.14 6.68
C LEU A 20 -1.84 -7.83 7.74
N GLY A 21 -1.28 -8.28 8.86
CA GLY A 21 -2.03 -8.88 9.96
C GLY A 21 -3.12 -7.97 10.52
N LYS A 22 -2.85 -6.67 10.69
CA LYS A 22 -3.85 -5.68 11.09
C LYS A 22 -4.97 -5.52 10.06
N LEU A 23 -4.63 -5.46 8.78
CA LEU A 23 -5.60 -5.36 7.69
C LEU A 23 -6.48 -6.60 7.61
N CYS A 24 -5.89 -7.80 7.74
CA CYS A 24 -6.62 -9.06 7.83
C CYS A 24 -7.60 -9.05 9.01
N ALA A 25 -7.14 -8.68 10.21
CA ALA A 25 -8.01 -8.60 11.39
C ALA A 25 -9.17 -7.60 11.19
N LEU A 26 -8.91 -6.47 10.52
CA LEU A 26 -9.95 -5.50 10.19
C LEU A 26 -10.98 -6.09 9.20
N PHE A 27 -10.51 -6.74 8.13
CA PHE A 27 -11.38 -7.40 7.15
C PHE A 27 -12.20 -8.53 7.77
N ASP A 28 -11.60 -9.35 8.62
CA ASP A 28 -12.27 -10.42 9.37
C ASP A 28 -13.37 -9.85 10.28
N SER A 29 -13.05 -8.79 11.04
CA SER A 29 -14.04 -8.12 11.92
C SER A 29 -15.20 -7.49 11.14
N GLY A 30 -14.95 -7.08 9.90
CA GLY A 30 -15.96 -6.55 8.98
C GLY A 30 -16.66 -7.63 8.13
N ALA A 31 -16.34 -8.92 8.33
CA ALA A 31 -16.82 -10.04 7.52
C ALA A 31 -16.60 -9.85 5.99
N ALA A 32 -15.52 -9.16 5.62
CA ALA A 32 -15.17 -8.93 4.23
C ALA A 32 -14.64 -10.22 3.59
N LYS A 33 -15.01 -10.48 2.34
CA LYS A 33 -14.49 -11.63 1.58
C LYS A 33 -13.17 -11.24 0.94
N TYR A 34 -12.08 -11.89 1.34
CA TYR A 34 -10.76 -11.66 0.77
C TYR A 34 -9.95 -12.96 0.69
N ARG A 35 -8.83 -12.90 -0.06
CA ARG A 35 -7.82 -13.97 -0.14
C ARG A 35 -6.45 -13.33 -0.17
N VAL A 36 -5.51 -13.86 0.60
CA VAL A 36 -4.10 -13.43 0.56
C VAL A 36 -3.38 -14.24 -0.51
N VAL A 37 -2.64 -13.55 -1.39
CA VAL A 37 -1.82 -14.17 -2.44
C VAL A 37 -0.37 -13.80 -2.16
N HIS A 38 0.43 -14.78 -1.73
CA HIS A 38 1.86 -14.59 -1.52
C HIS A 38 2.61 -14.76 -2.84
N HIS A 39 3.49 -13.81 -3.15
CA HIS A 39 4.32 -13.84 -4.35
C HIS A 39 5.68 -13.18 -4.05
N PRO A 40 6.75 -13.55 -4.77
CA PRO A 40 8.00 -12.78 -4.74
C PRO A 40 7.73 -11.35 -5.23
N ALA A 41 8.57 -10.38 -4.85
CA ALA A 41 8.42 -9.01 -5.33
C ALA A 41 8.29 -8.98 -6.86
N CYS A 42 7.13 -8.54 -7.35
CA CYS A 42 6.91 -8.37 -8.78
C CYS A 42 7.76 -7.21 -9.30
N GLU A 43 8.07 -7.24 -10.59
CA GLU A 43 8.64 -6.09 -11.28
C GLU A 43 7.73 -4.85 -11.12
N ARG A 44 8.28 -3.65 -11.26
CA ARG A 44 7.65 -2.35 -10.92
C ARG A 44 6.42 -1.98 -11.80
N SER A 45 5.89 -2.91 -12.59
CA SER A 45 4.78 -2.68 -13.52
C SER A 45 3.46 -3.20 -12.96
N SER A 46 2.36 -2.48 -13.20
CA SER A 46 1.01 -2.89 -12.81
C SER A 46 0.55 -4.19 -13.49
N GLN A 47 1.09 -4.48 -14.67
CA GLN A 47 0.78 -5.66 -15.48
C GLN A 47 1.30 -6.95 -14.84
N SER A 48 2.54 -6.95 -14.33
CA SER A 48 3.11 -8.13 -13.66
C SER A 48 2.34 -8.48 -12.39
N VAL A 49 1.81 -7.47 -11.69
CA VAL A 49 1.00 -7.64 -10.48
C VAL A 49 -0.39 -8.18 -10.81
N SER A 50 -1.01 -7.74 -11.91
CA SER A 50 -2.35 -8.21 -12.31
C SER A 50 -2.32 -9.68 -12.74
N GLU A 51 -1.26 -10.10 -13.44
CA GLU A 51 -1.02 -11.51 -13.81
C GLU A 51 -0.92 -12.41 -12.57
N VAL A 52 -0.11 -12.00 -11.58
CA VAL A 52 0.05 -12.75 -10.32
C VAL A 52 -1.25 -12.83 -9.52
N ARG A 53 -2.07 -11.79 -9.54
CA ARG A 53 -3.37 -11.75 -8.86
C ARG A 53 -4.46 -12.53 -9.61
N GLY A 54 -4.25 -12.82 -10.90
CA GLY A 54 -5.28 -13.38 -11.79
C GLY A 54 -6.43 -12.39 -12.02
N THR A 55 -6.12 -11.09 -12.00
CA THR A 55 -7.09 -10.00 -12.16
C THR A 55 -6.81 -9.25 -13.45
N GLU A 56 -7.83 -8.63 -14.05
CA GLU A 56 -7.61 -7.68 -15.14
C GLU A 56 -6.84 -6.45 -14.63
N LEU A 57 -6.11 -5.75 -15.51
CA LEU A 57 -5.28 -4.61 -15.12
C LEU A 57 -6.10 -3.54 -14.37
N GLY A 58 -7.30 -3.22 -14.84
CA GLY A 58 -8.20 -2.22 -14.22
C GLY A 58 -8.79 -2.62 -12.87
N GLN A 59 -8.72 -3.90 -12.48
CA GLN A 59 -9.19 -4.37 -11.18
C GLN A 59 -8.19 -4.09 -10.04
N GLY A 60 -6.97 -3.70 -10.38
CA GLY A 60 -6.03 -3.13 -9.40
C GLY A 60 -6.48 -1.73 -8.96
N ALA A 61 -6.13 -1.33 -7.74
CA ALA A 61 -6.33 0.02 -7.25
C ALA A 61 -4.99 0.76 -7.09
N LYS A 62 -4.95 2.02 -7.48
CA LYS A 62 -3.88 2.98 -7.21
C LYS A 62 -4.42 4.03 -6.25
N ALA A 63 -3.65 4.35 -5.20
CA ALA A 63 -4.02 5.37 -4.23
C ALA A 63 -3.00 6.52 -4.29
N LEU A 64 -3.49 7.75 -4.40
CA LEU A 64 -2.70 8.98 -4.45
C LEU A 64 -3.09 9.85 -3.25
N VAL A 65 -2.11 10.33 -2.50
CA VAL A 65 -2.33 11.34 -1.46
C VAL A 65 -2.00 12.70 -2.06
N CYS A 66 -3.03 13.51 -2.29
CA CYS A 66 -2.95 14.80 -2.96
C CYS A 66 -3.16 15.94 -1.96
N LEU A 67 -2.42 17.03 -2.13
CA LEU A 67 -2.67 18.29 -1.43
C LEU A 67 -3.37 19.26 -2.38
N VAL A 68 -4.66 19.50 -2.15
CA VAL A 68 -5.46 20.45 -2.92
C VAL A 68 -5.38 21.83 -2.27
N LYS A 69 -5.15 22.86 -3.09
CA LYS A 69 -5.12 24.26 -2.66
C LYS A 69 -6.19 25.05 -3.41
N GLY A 70 -7.12 25.67 -2.70
CA GLY A 70 -8.17 26.50 -3.29
C GLY A 70 -8.87 27.36 -2.24
N ASN A 71 -9.32 28.57 -2.61
CA ASN A 71 -10.01 29.52 -1.72
C ASN A 71 -9.33 29.77 -0.35
N GLY A 72 -7.99 29.76 -0.32
CA GLY A 72 -7.22 29.94 0.91
C GLY A 72 -7.18 28.73 1.86
N VAL A 73 -7.80 27.60 1.48
CA VAL A 73 -7.81 26.37 2.27
C VAL A 73 -6.86 25.34 1.66
N LYS A 74 -6.13 24.62 2.52
CA LYS A 74 -5.29 23.46 2.17
C LYS A 74 -5.99 22.19 2.65
N GLN A 75 -6.26 21.26 1.74
CA GLN A 75 -6.93 20.00 2.07
C GLN A 75 -6.12 18.81 1.54
N TYR A 76 -5.99 17.77 2.37
CA TYR A 76 -5.40 16.50 1.96
C TYR A 76 -6.51 15.57 1.48
N VAL A 77 -6.33 15.01 0.28
CA VAL A 77 -7.30 14.12 -0.37
C VAL A 77 -6.61 12.80 -0.68
N LEU A 78 -7.29 11.69 -0.41
CA LEU A 78 -6.90 10.37 -0.89
C LEU A 78 -7.73 10.04 -2.14
N ALA A 79 -7.11 10.07 -3.31
CA ALA A 79 -7.73 9.67 -4.56
C ALA A 79 -7.43 8.19 -4.84
N VAL A 80 -8.47 7.37 -4.98
CA VAL A 80 -8.37 5.94 -5.31
C VAL A 80 -8.89 5.74 -6.73
N LEU A 81 -8.07 5.15 -7.59
CA LEU A 81 -8.33 5.00 -9.02
C LEU A 81 -8.08 3.55 -9.46
N PRO A 82 -8.76 3.06 -10.51
CA PRO A 82 -8.38 1.84 -11.21
C PRO A 82 -6.92 1.89 -11.69
N ALA A 83 -6.25 0.75 -11.72
CA ALA A 83 -4.82 0.68 -12.05
C ALA A 83 -4.52 0.92 -13.55
N ASP A 84 -5.51 0.87 -14.43
CA ASP A 84 -5.42 1.27 -15.84
C ASP A 84 -5.68 2.77 -16.07
N CYS A 85 -6.17 3.49 -15.06
CA CYS A 85 -6.42 4.92 -15.13
C CYS A 85 -5.20 5.74 -14.67
N GLN A 86 -5.08 6.94 -15.24
CA GLN A 86 -4.12 7.95 -14.82
C GLN A 86 -4.88 9.19 -14.34
N ALA A 87 -4.45 9.75 -13.20
CA ALA A 87 -4.98 11.01 -12.70
C ALA A 87 -4.39 12.16 -13.52
N ASP A 88 -5.25 13.05 -14.00
CA ASP A 88 -4.87 14.36 -14.54
C ASP A 88 -4.99 15.38 -13.39
N LEU A 89 -3.85 15.72 -12.77
CA LEU A 89 -3.74 16.49 -11.52
C LEU A 89 -3.01 17.80 -11.70
#